data_AF-A0AAU4J4D5-F1
#
_entry.id   AF-A0AAU4J4D5-F1
#
_cell.length_a   1.000
_cell.length_b   1.000
_cell.length_c   1.000
_cell.angle_alpha   90.00
_cell.angle_beta   90.00
_cell.angle_gamma   90.00
#
_symmetry.space_group_name_H-M   'P 1'
#
loop_
_entity.id
_entity.type
_entity.pdbx_description
1 polymer ?
#
loop_
_entity_poly.entity_id
_entity_poly.type
_entity_poly.pdbx_seq_one_letter_code
_entity_poly.pdbx_strand_id
1 'polypeptide(L)'
;MVYAQRRDKAAWNAALVVTAPEGRPGCPSKALNLEQAKAVLIAARPSRLYAYLVLSLLSGVRTEEARPLTWDHVFLETTDGIPPPRRGMALCAQAR
;
A
#
# COMPACT_ATOMS: atom_id res chain seq x y z
N MET A 1 -4.73 20.02 -0.59
CA MET A 1 -4.56 21.31 -1.31
C MET A 1 -4.41 22.43 -0.27
N VAL A 2 -3.24 22.58 0.36
CA VAL A 2 -2.95 23.61 1.40
C VAL A 2 -1.62 24.34 1.08
N TYR A 3 -1.01 24.00 -0.06
CA TYR A 3 0.35 24.38 -0.41
C TYR A 3 0.54 25.89 -0.60
N ALA A 4 -0.45 26.57 -1.21
CA ALA A 4 -0.37 28.00 -1.54
C ALA A 4 -0.65 28.91 -0.33
N GLN A 5 -1.66 28.60 0.49
CA GLN A 5 -1.90 29.34 1.75
C GLN A 5 -0.72 29.23 2.71
N ARG A 6 -0.12 28.03 2.88
CA ARG A 6 1.06 27.84 3.74
C ARG A 6 2.31 28.58 3.28
N ARG A 7 2.33 29.07 2.04
CA ARG A 7 3.43 29.84 1.48
C ARG A 7 3.06 31.31 1.30
N ASP A 8 1.95 31.75 1.89
CA ASP A 8 1.41 33.10 1.77
C ASP A 8 1.14 33.55 0.32
N LYS A 9 0.96 32.58 -0.59
CA LYS A 9 0.66 32.83 -2.01
C LYS A 9 -0.85 32.94 -2.30
N ALA A 10 -1.68 32.64 -1.32
CA ALA A 10 -3.13 32.75 -1.41
C ALA A 10 -3.69 33.10 -0.03
N ALA A 11 -4.57 34.10 0.04
CA ALA A 11 -5.16 34.54 1.31
C ALA A 11 -6.08 33.47 1.93
N TRP A 12 -6.84 32.73 1.10
CA TRP A 12 -7.71 31.66 1.55
C TRP A 12 -7.87 30.54 0.52
N ASN A 13 -8.21 29.33 0.96
CA ASN A 13 -8.42 28.17 0.08
C ASN A 13 -9.90 28.03 -0.26
N ALA A 14 -10.26 28.38 -1.49
CA ALA A 14 -11.63 28.28 -1.99
C ALA A 14 -12.22 26.87 -1.92
N ALA A 15 -11.40 25.82 -1.97
CA ALA A 15 -11.86 24.44 -1.86
C ALA A 15 -12.43 24.10 -0.47
N LEU A 16 -12.19 24.92 0.56
CA LEU A 16 -12.79 24.76 1.88
C LEU A 16 -14.21 25.32 1.98
N VAL A 17 -14.61 26.20 1.05
CA VAL A 17 -15.88 26.93 1.10
C VAL A 17 -16.87 26.40 0.06
N VAL A 18 -16.38 25.66 -0.93
CA VAL A 18 -17.22 25.04 -1.95
C VAL A 18 -17.68 23.67 -1.49
N THR A 19 -18.99 23.43 -1.52
CA THR A 19 -19.56 22.08 -1.39
C THR A 19 -19.15 21.25 -2.61
N ALA A 20 -18.58 20.07 -2.38
CA ALA A 20 -18.22 19.18 -3.47
C ALA A 20 -19.48 18.82 -4.28
N PRO A 21 -19.45 18.97 -5.62
CA PRO A 21 -20.60 18.57 -6.44
C PRO A 21 -20.80 17.06 -6.37
N GLU A 22 -22.03 16.61 -6.60
CA GLU A 22 -22.32 15.19 -6.68
C GLU A 22 -21.44 14.51 -7.75
N GLY A 23 -20.91 13.34 -7.38
CA GLY A 23 -20.11 12.53 -8.28
C GLY A 23 -20.93 12.05 -9.46
N ARG A 24 -20.28 11.90 -10.62
CA ARG A 24 -20.89 11.21 -11.77
C ARG A 24 -21.06 9.71 -11.44
N PRO A 25 -22.04 9.02 -12.06
CA PRO A 25 -22.14 7.57 -11.94
C PRO A 25 -20.79 6.90 -12.21
N GLY A 26 -20.50 5.87 -11.40
CA GLY A 26 -19.16 5.33 -11.23
C GLY A 26 -18.51 4.84 -12.52
N CYS A 27 -17.18 4.89 -12.55
CA CYS A 27 -16.41 4.20 -13.58
C CYS A 27 -16.58 2.68 -13.38
N PRO A 28 -16.90 1.90 -14.43
CA PRO A 28 -16.93 0.46 -14.32
C PRO A 28 -15.58 -0.06 -13.82
N SER A 29 -15.62 -1.05 -12.92
CA SER A 29 -14.42 -1.65 -12.35
C SER A 29 -13.54 -2.22 -13.46
N LYS A 30 -12.25 -1.89 -13.42
CA LYS A 30 -11.21 -2.47 -14.29
C LYS A 30 -10.48 -3.61 -13.59
N ALA A 31 -11.14 -4.28 -12.65
CA ALA A 31 -10.57 -5.42 -11.96
C ALA A 31 -10.29 -6.55 -12.96
N LEU A 32 -9.16 -7.24 -12.76
CA LEU A 32 -8.81 -8.41 -13.53
C LEU A 32 -9.78 -9.55 -13.19
N ASN A 33 -10.24 -10.27 -14.21
CA ASN A 33 -10.83 -11.57 -13.99
C ASN A 33 -9.75 -12.62 -13.69
N LEU A 34 -10.16 -13.81 -13.27
CA LEU A 34 -9.24 -14.88 -12.88
C LEU A 34 -8.27 -15.27 -14.00
N GLU A 35 -8.77 -15.40 -15.24
CA GLU A 35 -7.95 -15.79 -16.38
C GLU A 35 -6.93 -14.71 -16.75
N GLN A 36 -7.32 -13.44 -16.69
CA GLN A 36 -6.41 -12.30 -16.87
C GLN A 36 -5.34 -12.26 -15.78
N ALA A 37 -5.71 -12.49 -14.52
CA ALA A 37 -4.75 -12.54 -13.42
C ALA A 37 -3.74 -13.68 -13.59
N LYS A 38 -4.19 -14.88 -13.99
CA LYS A 38 -3.30 -16.01 -14.32
C LYS A 38 -2.37 -15.67 -15.48
N ALA A 39 -2.88 -15.08 -16.54
CA ALA A 39 -2.09 -14.68 -17.70
C ALA A 39 -0.97 -13.69 -17.33
N VAL A 40 -1.28 -12.70 -16.48
CA VAL A 40 -0.28 -11.76 -15.94
C VAL A 40 0.79 -12.49 -15.15
N LEU A 41 0.43 -13.43 -14.27
CA LEU A 41 1.39 -14.19 -13.48
C LEU A 41 2.30 -15.08 -14.35
N ILE A 42 1.76 -15.71 -15.40
CA ILE A 42 2.56 -16.52 -16.34
C ILE A 42 3.56 -15.63 -17.07
N ALA A 43 3.11 -14.51 -17.63
CA ALA A 43 3.96 -13.57 -18.34
C ALA A 43 5.02 -12.91 -17.45
N ALA A 44 4.73 -12.73 -16.16
CA ALA A 44 5.62 -12.07 -15.22
C ALA A 44 6.72 -12.99 -14.64
N ARG A 45 6.68 -14.32 -14.85
CA ARG A 45 7.68 -15.25 -14.27
C ARG A 45 9.15 -14.86 -14.48
N PRO A 46 9.61 -14.41 -15.67
CA PRO A 46 11.01 -14.00 -15.85
C PRO A 46 11.32 -12.61 -15.27
N SER A 47 10.31 -11.86 -14.82
CA SER A 47 10.48 -10.51 -14.32
C SER A 47 10.96 -10.49 -12.87
N ARG A 48 11.83 -9.52 -12.55
CA ARG A 48 12.18 -9.20 -11.15
C ARG A 48 10.97 -8.79 -10.31
N LEU A 49 9.86 -8.40 -10.94
CA LEU A 49 8.62 -8.00 -10.27
C LEU A 49 7.70 -9.18 -9.93
N TYR A 50 8.07 -10.43 -10.28
CA TYR A 50 7.19 -11.58 -10.08
C TYR A 50 6.71 -11.71 -8.62
N ALA A 51 7.64 -11.65 -7.66
CA ALA A 51 7.32 -11.72 -6.23
C ALA A 51 6.38 -10.58 -5.78
N TYR A 52 6.61 -9.36 -6.28
CA TYR A 52 5.78 -8.20 -6.00
C TYR A 52 4.33 -8.38 -6.51
N LEU A 53 4.18 -8.92 -7.73
CA LEU A 53 2.87 -9.16 -8.34
C LEU A 53 2.12 -10.28 -7.62
N VAL A 54 2.80 -11.39 -7.30
CA VAL A 54 2.22 -12.51 -6.56
C VAL A 54 1.74 -12.03 -5.18
N LEU A 55 2.57 -11.29 -4.44
CA LEU A 55 2.21 -10.77 -3.14
C LEU A 55 1.01 -9.82 -3.23
N SER A 56 1.02 -8.88 -4.18
CA SER A 56 -0.07 -7.91 -4.36
C SER A 56 -1.40 -8.57 -4.71
N LEU A 57 -1.37 -9.60 -5.57
CA LEU A 57 -2.57 -10.31 -5.99
C LEU A 57 -3.15 -11.23 -4.89
N LEU A 58 -2.28 -11.90 -4.12
CA LEU A 58 -2.73 -12.89 -3.14
C LEU A 58 -3.04 -12.31 -1.75
N SER A 59 -2.36 -11.22 -1.37
CA SER A 59 -2.59 -10.57 -0.07
C SER A 59 -3.44 -9.30 -0.13
N GLY A 60 -3.57 -8.69 -1.31
CA GLY A 60 -4.25 -7.39 -1.46
C GLY A 60 -3.50 -6.21 -0.85
N VAL A 61 -2.20 -6.36 -0.55
CA VAL A 61 -1.36 -5.30 -0.01
C VAL A 61 -1.32 -4.09 -0.95
N ARG A 62 -1.43 -2.87 -0.38
CA ARG A 62 -1.38 -1.65 -1.18
C ARG A 62 0.04 -1.41 -1.69
N THR A 63 0.15 -0.70 -2.81
CA THR A 63 1.48 -0.41 -3.39
C THR A 63 2.37 0.41 -2.45
N GLU A 64 1.82 1.24 -1.56
CA GLU A 64 2.62 1.96 -0.55
C GLU A 64 3.13 1.05 0.58
N GLU A 65 2.44 -0.05 0.85
CA GLU A 65 2.81 -1.03 1.89
C GLU A 65 3.79 -2.08 1.36
N ALA A 66 3.61 -2.51 0.10
CA ALA A 66 4.48 -3.52 -0.52
C ALA A 66 5.85 -2.98 -0.93
N ARG A 67 5.95 -1.70 -1.34
CA ARG A 67 7.21 -1.09 -1.78
C ARG A 67 8.32 -1.04 -0.71
N PRO A 68 8.05 -0.72 0.57
CA PRO A 68 9.06 -0.75 1.63
C PRO A 68 9.31 -2.15 2.20
N LEU A 69 8.62 -3.20 1.72
CA LEU A 69 8.74 -4.54 2.26
C LEU A 69 10.11 -5.14 1.93
N THR A 70 10.98 -5.21 2.94
CA THR A 70 12.26 -5.94 2.88
C THR A 70 12.14 -7.31 3.54
N TRP A 71 13.11 -8.19 3.28
CA TRP A 71 13.18 -9.53 3.90
C TRP A 71 13.21 -9.50 5.43
N ASP A 72 13.70 -8.43 6.07
CA ASP A 72 13.64 -8.25 7.52
C ASP A 72 12.22 -8.23 8.10
N HIS A 73 11.22 -8.01 7.24
CA HIS A 73 9.81 -7.95 7.63
C HIS A 73 9.06 -9.25 7.30
N VAL A 74 9.73 -10.27 6.78
CA VAL A 74 9.13 -11.54 6.37
C VAL A 74 9.52 -12.64 7.35
N PHE A 75 8.54 -13.13 8.10
CA PHE A 75 8.71 -14.22 9.06
C PHE A 75 7.88 -15.41 8.59
N LEU A 76 8.55 -16.47 8.13
CA LEU A 76 7.89 -17.68 7.61
C LEU A 76 7.61 -18.71 8.71
N GLU A 77 8.28 -18.55 9.84
CA GLU A 77 8.14 -19.41 11.02
C GLU A 77 7.83 -18.53 12.23
N THR A 78 7.06 -19.09 13.17
CA THR A 78 6.85 -18.48 14.48
C THR A 78 7.54 -19.34 15.52
N THR A 79 8.46 -18.75 16.28
CA THR A 79 9.02 -19.40 17.47
C THR A 79 7.96 -19.29 18.56
N ASP A 80 7.41 -20.44 18.99
CA ASP A 80 6.53 -20.57 20.16
C ASP A 80 5.26 -19.71 20.17
N GLY A 81 4.70 -19.41 18.99
CA GLY A 81 3.46 -18.62 18.86
C GLY A 81 3.61 -17.14 19.19
N ILE A 82 4.85 -16.66 19.39
CA ILE A 82 5.14 -15.25 19.62
C ILE A 82 5.15 -14.53 18.26
N PRO A 83 4.33 -13.49 18.07
CA PRO A 83 4.37 -12.71 16.84
C PRO A 83 5.72 -11.98 16.73
N PRO A 84 6.26 -11.84 15.50
CA PRO A 84 7.56 -11.21 15.31
C PRO A 84 7.55 -9.76 15.83
N PRO A 85 8.68 -9.29 16.39
CA PRO A 85 8.75 -7.98 17.00
C PRO A 85 8.46 -6.89 15.96
N ARG A 86 7.52 -5.99 16.27
CA ARG A 86 7.33 -4.77 15.46
C ARG A 86 8.60 -3.93 15.56
N ARG A 87 9.27 -3.66 14.43
CA ARG A 87 10.43 -2.77 14.38
C ARG A 87 10.04 -1.43 15.02
N GLY A 88 10.74 -1.05 16.08
CA GLY A 88 10.43 0.10 16.94
C GLY A 88 10.01 -0.24 18.37
N MET A 89 9.62 -1.49 18.66
CA MET A 89 9.24 -1.94 20.01
C MET A 89 10.26 -2.91 20.65
N ALA A 90 11.33 -3.26 19.94
CA ALA A 90 12.39 -4.13 20.46
C ALA A 90 13.40 -3.39 21.37
N LEU A 91 13.48 -2.05 21.33
CA LEU A 91 14.41 -1.31 22.19
C LEU A 91 13.91 -1.11 23.64
N CYS A 92 12.64 -1.37 23.94
CA CYS A 92 12.11 -1.23 25.31
C CYS A 92 12.04 -2.56 26.09
N ALA A 93 12.18 -3.71 25.43
CA ALA A 93 12.01 -5.01 26.08
C ALA A 93 13.32 -5.61 26.64
N GLN A 94 14.49 -5.12 26.21
CA GLN A 94 15.80 -5.56 26.72
C GLN A 94 16.41 -4.65 27.81
N ALA A 95 15.66 -3.67 28.30
CA ALA A 95 16.06 -2.84 29.44
C ALA A 95 15.36 -3.29 30.73
N ARG A 96 15.75 -4.46 31.26
CA ARG A 96 15.65 -4.79 32.69
C ARG A 96 16.82 -5.66 33.09
#